data_AF-A0A6V6Z168-F1
#
_entry.id   AF-A0A6V6Z168-F1
#
_cell.length_a   1.000
_cell.length_b   1.000
_cell.length_c   1.000
_cell.angle_alpha   90.00
_cell.angle_beta   90.00
_cell.angle_gamma   90.00
#
_symmetry.space_group_name_H-M   'P 1'
#
loop_
_entity.id
_entity.type
_entity.pdbx_description
1 polymer ?
#
loop_
_entity_poly.entity_id
_entity_poly.type
_entity_poly.pdbx_seq_one_letter_code
_entity_poly.pdbx_strand_id
1 'polypeptide(L)'
;MNPFNILVNYIIANSRAAFYNVPGNQEITNTALLTGMVSENPLMSYLIIDNKAKIEGEKFSTAVAVTTSAGTGSNPGTPAPDTTPGTNPATDTGAPTNPSGTSTETPTGTPATQAEVITLEAVKNEISNSNQILKDEITKGLEANKAEFNKMIAEKLETKITFLEKNHVVINESILEIKKKLEEISKGNQSPEASGGTKDQKGLPKNNQK
;
A
#
# COMPACT_ATOMS: atom_id res chain seq x y z
N MET A 1 9.09 -6.51 1.56
CA MET A 1 8.93 -5.05 1.60
C MET A 1 8.45 -4.59 0.23
N ASN A 2 7.26 -4.00 0.13
CA ASN A 2 6.69 -3.60 -1.15
C ASN A 2 7.05 -2.13 -1.47
N PRO A 3 7.92 -1.86 -2.47
CA PRO A 3 8.33 -0.50 -2.80
C PRO A 3 7.16 0.41 -3.23
N PHE A 4 6.09 -0.17 -3.79
CA PHE A 4 4.89 0.56 -4.16
C PHE A 4 4.12 1.08 -2.93
N ASN A 5 4.07 0.30 -1.85
CA ASN A 5 3.43 0.72 -0.61
C ASN A 5 4.18 1.90 0.04
N ILE A 6 5.51 1.89 -0.04
CA ILE A 6 6.33 3.01 0.46
C ILE A 6 6.04 4.29 -0.33
N LEU A 7 5.96 4.19 -1.65
CA LEU A 7 5.67 5.33 -2.52
C LEU A 7 4.27 5.92 -2.24
N VAL A 8 3.25 5.06 -2.16
CA VAL A 8 1.88 5.46 -1.85
C VAL A 8 1.80 6.11 -0.47
N ASN A 9 2.44 5.51 0.54
CA ASN A 9 2.47 6.05 1.90
C ASN A 9 3.20 7.40 1.97
N TYR A 10 4.27 7.58 1.19
CA TYR A 10 4.99 8.85 1.09
C TYR A 10 4.10 9.97 0.51
N ILE A 11 3.33 9.67 -0.54
CA ILE A 11 2.37 10.61 -1.13
C ILE A 11 1.29 10.98 -0.10
N ILE A 12 0.77 9.99 0.64
CA ILE A 12 -0.21 10.22 1.71
C ILE A 12 0.39 11.13 2.80
N ALA A 13 1.63 10.88 3.24
CA ALA A 13 2.30 11.71 4.24
C ALA A 13 2.40 13.18 3.83
N ASN A 14 2.80 13.44 2.59
CA ASN A 14 2.90 14.81 2.07
C ASN A 14 1.52 15.49 1.98
N SER A 15 0.52 14.75 1.48
CA SER A 15 -0.85 15.25 1.39
C SER A 15 -1.42 15.61 2.78
N ARG A 16 -1.18 14.77 3.80
CA ARG A 16 -1.70 15.01 5.16
C ARG A 16 -0.91 16.05 5.94
N ALA A 17 0.40 16.13 5.74
CA ALA A 17 1.19 17.22 6.28
C ALA A 17 0.70 18.58 5.79
N ALA A 18 0.38 18.70 4.48
CA ALA A 18 -0.20 19.90 3.91
C ALA A 18 -1.61 20.17 4.46
N PHE A 19 -2.46 19.15 4.54
CA PHE A 19 -3.83 19.28 5.05
C PHE A 19 -3.89 19.79 6.50
N TYR A 20 -2.98 19.31 7.37
CA TYR A 20 -2.90 19.73 8.77
C TYR A 20 -1.90 20.87 9.01
N ASN A 21 -1.43 21.53 7.95
CA ASN A 21 -0.58 22.70 8.00
C ASN A 21 0.70 22.52 8.84
N VAL A 22 1.34 21.36 8.69
CA VAL A 22 2.52 20.97 9.48
C VAL A 22 3.77 21.63 8.87
N PRO A 23 4.50 22.50 9.61
CA PRO A 23 5.66 23.26 9.11
C PRO A 23 6.91 22.40 8.85
N GLY A 24 6.86 21.09 9.12
CA GLY A 24 7.86 20.11 8.75
C GLY A 24 7.24 18.70 8.71
N ASN A 25 7.39 17.99 7.59
CA ASN A 25 6.75 16.68 7.37
C ASN A 25 7.65 15.48 7.70
N GLN A 26 8.84 15.69 8.27
CA GLN A 26 9.83 14.62 8.49
C GLN A 26 9.26 13.49 9.37
N GLU A 27 8.58 13.85 10.46
CA GLU A 27 7.96 12.92 11.39
C GLU A 27 6.85 12.07 10.74
N ILE A 28 6.08 12.69 9.85
CA ILE A 28 4.98 12.05 9.12
C ILE A 28 5.57 11.14 8.02
N THR A 29 6.65 11.59 7.37
CA THR A 29 7.39 10.86 6.34
C THR A 29 8.07 9.62 6.91
N ASN A 30 8.72 9.72 8.07
CA ASN A 30 9.33 8.59 8.77
C ASN A 30 8.26 7.56 9.17
N THR A 31 7.09 8.04 9.60
CA THR A 31 5.94 7.18 9.92
C THR A 31 5.43 6.47 8.67
N ALA A 32 5.27 7.17 7.54
CA ALA A 32 4.90 6.58 6.26
C ALA A 32 5.90 5.54 5.76
N LEU A 33 7.20 5.79 5.92
CA LEU A 33 8.24 4.84 5.58
C LEU A 33 8.09 3.58 6.44
N LEU A 34 8.07 3.73 7.77
CA LEU A 34 7.94 2.61 8.71
C LEU A 34 6.68 1.77 8.44
N THR A 35 5.55 2.44 8.26
CA THR A 35 4.29 1.76 7.97
C THR A 35 4.30 1.11 6.59
N GLY A 36 4.99 1.67 5.60
CA GLY A 36 5.23 1.02 4.31
C GLY A 36 6.18 -0.18 4.38
N MET A 37 7.05 -0.25 5.40
CA MET A 37 7.92 -1.42 5.64
C MET A 37 7.17 -2.57 6.31
N VAL A 38 6.25 -2.23 7.22
CA VAL A 38 5.64 -3.17 8.17
C VAL A 38 4.21 -3.58 7.78
N SER A 39 3.45 -2.68 7.14
CA SER A 39 2.05 -2.90 6.81
C SER A 39 1.83 -3.06 5.31
N GLU A 40 1.21 -4.18 4.93
CA GLU A 40 0.73 -4.40 3.57
C GLU A 40 -0.71 -3.91 3.39
N ASN A 41 -1.36 -3.44 4.46
CA ASN A 41 -2.72 -2.91 4.42
C ASN A 41 -2.70 -1.40 4.13
N PRO A 42 -3.17 -0.96 2.95
CA PRO A 42 -3.13 0.45 2.58
C PRO A 42 -4.05 1.32 3.43
N LEU A 43 -5.19 0.78 3.89
CA LEU A 43 -6.14 1.53 4.72
C LEU A 43 -5.58 1.76 6.13
N MET A 44 -4.96 0.74 6.72
CA MET A 44 -4.28 0.87 8.00
C MET A 44 -3.10 1.83 7.89
N SER A 45 -2.36 1.77 6.78
CA SER A 45 -1.24 2.67 6.52
C SER A 45 -1.68 4.13 6.47
N TYR A 46 -2.73 4.39 5.71
CA TYR A 46 -3.34 5.71 5.61
C TYR A 46 -3.78 6.24 6.99
N LEU A 47 -4.49 5.44 7.80
CA LEU A 47 -4.96 5.87 9.12
C LEU A 47 -3.81 6.21 10.08
N ILE A 48 -2.72 5.46 10.06
CA ILE A 48 -1.54 5.73 10.90
C ILE A 48 -0.90 7.06 10.49
N ILE A 49 -0.74 7.29 9.19
CA ILE A 49 -0.13 8.50 8.63
C ILE A 49 -1.01 9.72 8.87
N ASP A 50 -2.33 9.60 8.67
CA ASP A 50 -3.31 10.66 8.88
C ASP A 50 -3.36 11.09 10.35
N ASN A 51 -3.44 10.13 11.28
CA ASN A 51 -3.42 10.42 12.72
C ASN A 51 -2.10 11.10 13.15
N LYS A 52 -0.96 10.64 12.62
CA LYS A 52 0.34 11.28 12.91
C LYS A 52 0.36 12.72 12.38
N ALA A 53 -0.10 12.96 11.16
CA ALA A 53 -0.15 14.29 10.59
C ALA A 53 -1.07 15.24 11.36
N LYS A 54 -2.22 14.75 11.81
CA LYS A 54 -3.14 15.50 12.66
C LYS A 54 -2.49 15.91 13.99
N ILE A 55 -1.84 14.96 14.68
CA ILE A 55 -1.14 15.24 15.94
C ILE A 55 -0.03 16.27 15.73
N GLU A 56 0.76 16.14 14.67
CA GLU A 56 1.82 17.12 14.38
C GLU A 56 1.24 18.51 14.07
N GLY A 57 0.10 18.62 13.36
CA GLY A 57 -0.55 19.91 13.10
C GLY A 57 -1.15 20.58 14.34
N GLU A 58 -1.67 19.79 15.28
CA GLU A 58 -2.22 20.29 16.55
C GLU A 58 -1.13 20.91 17.47
N LYS A 59 0.12 20.43 17.38
CA LYS A 59 1.26 21.02 18.12
C LYS A 59 1.56 22.46 17.74
N PHE A 60 1.28 22.85 16.50
CA PHE A 60 1.51 24.22 16.02
C PHE A 60 0.27 25.10 16.14
N SER A 61 -0.93 24.51 16.10
CA SER A 61 -2.17 25.25 16.32
C SER A 61 -2.35 25.74 17.76
N THR A 62 -1.79 25.03 18.74
CA THR A 62 -1.82 25.43 20.16
C THR A 62 -0.84 26.53 20.53
N ALA A 63 0.21 26.77 19.73
CA ALA A 63 1.19 27.84 19.96
C ALA A 63 0.68 29.23 19.55
N VAL A 64 -0.33 29.32 18.67
CA VAL A 64 -0.88 30.60 18.17
C VAL A 64 -1.96 31.17 19.10
N ALA A 65 -2.45 30.40 20.07
CA ALA A 65 -3.48 30.87 21.02
C ALA A 65 -2.93 31.74 22.18
N VAL A 66 -1.61 31.95 22.28
CA VAL A 66 -0.99 32.76 23.36
C VAL A 66 -0.33 34.01 22.79
N THR A 67 -1.04 34.80 21.99
CA THR A 67 -0.71 36.23 21.78
C THR A 67 -1.87 36.96 21.10
N THR A 68 -2.98 37.20 21.81
CA THR A 68 -3.74 38.45 21.64
C THR A 68 -4.78 38.63 22.75
N SER A 69 -4.62 39.76 23.43
CA SER A 69 -5.66 40.60 24.05
C SER A 69 -6.43 40.09 25.26
N ALA A 70 -6.22 40.82 26.36
CA ALA A 70 -7.08 40.85 27.53
C ALA A 70 -8.53 41.20 27.15
N GLY A 71 -9.46 40.36 27.60
CA GLY A 71 -10.90 40.58 27.53
C GLY A 71 -11.59 39.70 28.56
N THR A 72 -11.99 40.32 29.66
CA THR A 72 -12.63 39.78 30.86
C THR A 72 -13.84 38.85 30.60
N GLY A 73 -13.91 37.70 31.31
CA GLY A 73 -15.16 36.93 31.44
C GLY A 73 -15.04 35.49 31.97
N SER A 74 -14.85 35.33 33.29
CA SER A 74 -15.38 34.28 34.19
C SER A 74 -15.26 32.77 33.85
N ASN A 75 -14.21 32.12 34.41
CA ASN A 75 -14.10 30.87 35.24
C ASN A 75 -15.03 29.63 35.01
N PRO A 76 -14.79 28.42 35.61
CA PRO A 76 -13.62 27.89 36.38
C PRO A 76 -13.19 26.42 36.09
N GLY A 77 -11.93 26.06 36.36
CA GLY A 77 -11.51 24.65 36.56
C GLY A 77 -10.00 24.37 36.52
N THR A 78 -9.33 24.56 37.66
CA THR A 78 -7.89 24.34 37.97
C THR A 78 -7.52 22.85 38.20
N PRO A 79 -6.25 22.44 38.51
CA PRO A 79 -4.99 23.19 38.64
C PRO A 79 -3.78 22.63 37.83
N ALA A 80 -2.77 23.49 37.61
CA ALA A 80 -1.43 23.09 37.20
C ALA A 80 -0.60 22.64 38.41
N PRO A 81 0.35 21.68 38.26
CA PRO A 81 1.44 21.51 39.21
C PRO A 81 2.66 22.29 38.73
N ASP A 82 3.14 23.13 39.64
CA ASP A 82 4.30 24.00 39.58
C ASP A 82 5.52 23.25 40.15
N THR A 83 6.68 23.31 39.47
CA THR A 83 8.01 23.06 40.08
C THR A 83 9.11 23.82 39.32
N THR A 84 9.42 25.04 39.77
CA THR A 84 10.69 25.79 39.56
C THR A 84 11.85 25.23 40.43
N PRO A 85 13.11 25.79 40.51
CA PRO A 85 13.79 26.92 39.82
C PRO A 85 15.27 26.68 39.41
N GLY A 86 15.91 27.61 38.69
CA GLY A 86 17.37 27.58 38.42
C GLY A 86 18.03 28.84 37.85
N THR A 87 18.18 29.87 38.69
CA THR A 87 19.23 30.93 38.75
C THR A 87 19.62 31.82 37.53
N ASN A 88 19.42 33.12 37.76
CA ASN A 88 19.93 34.30 37.05
C ASN A 88 21.48 34.45 37.17
N PRO A 89 22.14 35.37 36.42
CA PRO A 89 22.45 36.67 37.02
C PRO A 89 22.27 37.90 36.10
N ALA A 90 22.12 39.05 36.76
CA ALA A 90 21.69 40.37 36.27
C ALA A 90 22.83 41.31 35.82
N THR A 91 22.48 42.37 35.08
CA THR A 91 22.92 43.79 35.25
C THR A 91 22.24 44.66 34.15
N ASP A 92 21.31 45.56 34.48
CA ASP A 92 21.48 46.99 34.82
C ASP A 92 21.74 47.85 33.55
N THR A 93 20.88 48.75 33.05
CA THR A 93 20.52 50.06 33.61
C THR A 93 19.55 50.79 32.65
N GLY A 94 18.60 51.56 33.21
CA GLY A 94 18.23 52.92 32.77
C GLY A 94 17.59 53.19 31.39
N ALA A 95 16.32 53.60 31.39
CA ALA A 95 15.64 54.31 30.28
C ALA A 95 16.35 55.62 29.88
N PRO A 96 16.11 56.13 28.66
CA PRO A 96 15.50 57.46 28.59
C PRO A 96 14.53 57.69 27.41
N THR A 97 13.41 58.34 27.76
CA THR A 97 12.69 59.43 27.08
C THR A 97 12.62 59.53 25.54
N ASN A 98 11.37 59.55 25.07
CA ASN A 98 10.86 60.05 23.80
C ASN A 98 11.39 61.45 23.43
N PRO A 99 11.70 61.75 22.15
CA PRO A 99 11.46 63.08 21.63
C PRO A 99 10.66 63.06 20.32
N SER A 100 9.57 63.82 20.35
CA SER A 100 8.93 64.40 19.17
C SER A 100 9.96 65.19 18.37
N GLY A 101 10.15 64.84 17.10
CA GLY A 101 10.98 65.56 16.15
C GLY A 101 10.45 65.39 14.73
N THR A 102 9.85 66.45 14.20
CA THR A 102 9.45 66.61 12.80
C THR A 102 10.70 66.60 11.92
N SER A 103 10.83 65.62 11.02
CA SER A 103 11.79 65.67 9.91
C SER A 103 11.07 65.32 8.60
N THR A 104 10.95 66.33 7.75
CA THR A 104 10.63 66.25 6.33
C THR A 104 11.75 65.51 5.59
N GLU A 105 11.51 64.28 5.17
CA GLU A 105 12.28 63.63 4.10
C GLU A 105 11.34 63.14 3.00
N THR A 106 11.57 63.65 1.80
CA THR A 106 10.89 63.29 0.56
C THR A 106 11.25 61.86 0.18
N PRO A 107 10.28 60.94 -0.04
CA PRO A 107 10.61 59.60 -0.52
C PRO A 107 11.04 59.71 -1.98
N THR A 108 12.31 59.42 -2.25
CA THR A 108 12.83 59.27 -3.60
C THR A 108 12.18 58.04 -4.20
N GLY A 109 11.16 58.26 -5.04
CA GLY A 109 10.43 57.20 -5.72
C GLY A 109 11.32 56.42 -6.68
N THR A 110 11.79 55.27 -6.25
CA THR A 110 12.07 54.16 -7.17
C THR A 110 10.76 53.38 -7.29
N PRO A 111 10.18 53.21 -8.49
CA PRO A 111 8.97 52.41 -8.60
C PRO A 111 9.35 50.98 -8.24
N ALA A 112 8.84 50.51 -7.09
CA ALA A 112 8.84 49.10 -6.78
C ALA A 112 8.21 48.39 -7.99
N THR A 113 8.97 47.49 -8.61
CA THR A 113 8.47 46.52 -9.60
C THR A 113 7.16 45.98 -9.04
N GLN A 114 6.04 46.33 -9.69
CA GLN A 114 4.73 45.86 -9.27
C GLN A 114 4.80 44.34 -9.23
N ALA A 115 4.72 43.76 -8.02
CA ALA A 115 4.55 42.34 -7.87
C ALA A 115 3.28 41.97 -8.65
N GLU A 116 3.41 41.06 -9.60
CA GLU A 116 2.31 40.59 -10.43
C GLU A 116 1.22 40.04 -9.49
N VAL A 117 0.10 40.75 -9.39
CA VAL A 117 -0.99 40.37 -8.48
C VAL A 117 -1.71 39.18 -9.12
N ILE A 118 -1.28 37.98 -8.77
CA ILE A 118 -1.96 36.74 -9.16
C ILE A 118 -3.32 36.72 -8.48
N THR A 119 -4.38 36.68 -9.29
CA THR A 119 -5.76 36.65 -8.78
C THR A 119 -6.10 35.25 -8.26
N LEU A 120 -6.98 35.18 -7.26
CA LEU A 120 -7.49 33.91 -6.75
C LEU A 120 -8.14 33.05 -7.87
N GLU A 121 -8.78 33.70 -8.84
CA GLU A 121 -9.40 33.00 -9.98
C GLU A 121 -8.34 32.37 -10.90
N ALA A 122 -7.19 33.02 -11.11
CA ALA A 122 -6.09 32.44 -11.86
C ALA A 122 -5.55 31.17 -11.17
N VAL A 123 -5.34 31.22 -9.85
CA VAL A 123 -4.90 30.06 -9.06
C VAL A 123 -5.92 28.91 -9.13
N LYS A 124 -7.21 29.22 -8.98
CA LYS A 124 -8.29 28.22 -9.07
C LYS A 124 -8.35 27.53 -10.43
N ASN A 125 -8.15 28.28 -11.51
CA ASN A 125 -8.12 27.75 -12.87
C ASN A 125 -6.89 26.86 -13.09
N GLU A 126 -5.72 27.26 -12.61
CA GLU A 126 -4.50 26.47 -12.70
C GLU A 126 -4.58 25.16 -11.90
N ILE A 127 -5.17 25.21 -10.70
CA ILE A 127 -5.45 24.01 -9.90
C ILE A 127 -6.44 23.10 -10.63
N SER A 128 -7.51 23.65 -11.21
CA SER A 128 -8.48 22.84 -11.96
C SER A 128 -7.85 22.16 -13.17
N ASN A 129 -7.00 22.88 -13.91
CA ASN A 129 -6.28 22.35 -15.06
C ASN A 129 -5.29 21.25 -14.63
N SER A 130 -4.51 21.50 -13.58
CA SER A 130 -3.57 20.52 -13.03
C SER A 130 -4.29 19.25 -12.55
N ASN A 131 -5.44 19.40 -11.89
CA ASN A 131 -6.24 18.26 -11.46
C ASN A 131 -6.81 17.45 -12.64
N GLN A 132 -7.15 18.11 -13.75
CA GLN A 132 -7.61 17.41 -14.95
C GLN A 132 -6.47 16.62 -15.59
N ILE A 133 -5.29 17.22 -15.73
CA ILE A 133 -4.09 16.55 -16.25
C ILE A 133 -3.74 15.31 -15.40
N LEU A 134 -3.76 15.45 -14.08
CA LEU A 134 -3.51 14.34 -13.15
C LEU A 134 -4.52 13.20 -13.34
N LYS A 135 -5.81 13.51 -13.50
CA LYS A 135 -6.83 12.48 -13.76
C LYS A 135 -6.58 11.74 -15.07
N ASP A 136 -6.17 12.47 -16.11
CA ASP A 136 -5.91 11.89 -17.42
C ASP A 136 -4.66 10.99 -17.37
N GLU A 137 -3.59 11.42 -16.68
CA GLU A 137 -2.40 10.61 -16.47
C GLU A 137 -2.67 9.36 -15.63
N ILE A 138 -3.47 9.47 -14.57
CA ILE A 138 -3.88 8.31 -13.75
C ILE A 138 -4.66 7.32 -14.60
N THR A 139 -5.62 7.80 -15.40
CA THR A 139 -6.42 6.94 -16.29
C THR A 139 -5.52 6.21 -17.29
N LYS A 140 -4.61 6.95 -17.93
CA LYS A 140 -3.65 6.39 -18.90
C LYS A 140 -2.72 5.35 -18.26
N GLY A 141 -2.21 5.63 -17.06
CA GLY A 141 -1.39 4.69 -16.31
C GLY A 141 -2.14 3.41 -15.94
N LEU A 142 -3.42 3.54 -15.55
CA LEU A 142 -4.27 2.40 -15.23
C LEU A 142 -4.52 1.50 -16.45
N GLU A 143 -4.80 2.10 -17.61
CA GLU A 143 -4.98 1.35 -18.86
C GLU A 143 -3.70 0.63 -19.30
N ALA A 144 -2.55 1.29 -19.21
CA ALA A 144 -1.26 0.68 -19.52
C ALA A 144 -0.97 -0.52 -18.61
N ASN A 145 -1.17 -0.37 -17.29
CA ASN A 145 -0.96 -1.45 -16.33
C ASN A 145 -1.92 -2.63 -16.57
N LYS A 146 -3.19 -2.35 -16.89
CA LYS A 146 -4.17 -3.39 -17.26
C LYS A 146 -3.73 -4.16 -18.49
N ALA A 147 -3.23 -3.47 -19.52
CA ALA A 147 -2.72 -4.10 -20.73
C ALA A 147 -1.50 -4.98 -20.47
N GLU A 148 -0.54 -4.50 -19.67
CA GLU A 148 0.66 -5.25 -19.30
C GLU A 148 0.33 -6.49 -18.45
N PHE A 149 -0.60 -6.36 -17.51
CA PHE A 149 -1.08 -7.48 -16.70
C PHE A 149 -1.75 -8.56 -17.56
N ASN A 150 -2.62 -8.17 -18.49
CA ASN A 150 -3.27 -9.10 -19.41
C ASN A 150 -2.25 -9.80 -20.32
N LYS A 151 -1.23 -9.06 -20.79
CA LYS A 151 -0.12 -9.64 -21.57
C LYS A 151 0.63 -10.70 -20.76
N MET A 152 0.95 -10.41 -19.50
CA MET A 152 1.63 -11.36 -18.61
C MET A 152 0.81 -12.63 -18.39
N ILE A 153 -0.51 -12.51 -18.19
CA ILE A 153 -1.41 -13.66 -18.09
C ILE A 153 -1.35 -14.50 -19.37
N ALA A 154 -1.53 -13.87 -20.53
CA ALA A 154 -1.54 -14.57 -21.81
C ALA A 154 -0.20 -15.28 -22.09
N GLU A 155 0.93 -14.62 -21.87
CA GLU A 155 2.23 -15.21 -22.20
C GLU A 155 2.64 -16.33 -21.23
N LYS A 156 2.40 -16.16 -19.92
CA LYS A 156 2.90 -17.11 -18.91
C LYS A 156 1.89 -18.15 -18.48
N LEU A 157 0.62 -17.77 -18.29
CA LEU A 157 -0.38 -18.70 -17.76
C LEU A 157 -1.01 -19.51 -18.88
N GLU A 158 -1.43 -18.89 -19.98
CA GLU A 158 -2.06 -19.59 -21.10
C GLU A 158 -1.12 -20.68 -21.66
N THR A 159 0.16 -20.33 -21.89
CA THR A 159 1.17 -21.27 -22.35
C THR A 159 1.33 -22.47 -21.41
N LYS A 160 1.31 -22.24 -20.09
CA LYS A 160 1.40 -23.31 -19.09
C LYS A 160 0.14 -24.17 -19.06
N ILE A 161 -1.04 -23.57 -19.20
CA ILE A 161 -2.32 -24.28 -19.29
C ILE A 161 -2.30 -25.20 -20.52
N THR A 162 -1.98 -24.69 -21.70
CA THR A 162 -1.89 -25.49 -22.93
C THR A 162 -0.87 -26.62 -22.81
N PHE A 163 0.27 -26.37 -22.16
CA PHE A 163 1.27 -27.42 -21.91
C PHE A 163 0.75 -28.53 -20.99
N LEU A 164 0.06 -28.17 -19.90
CA LEU A 164 -0.54 -29.14 -18.98
C LEU A 164 -1.65 -29.96 -19.65
N GLU A 165 -2.51 -29.32 -20.44
CA GLU A 165 -3.58 -29.99 -21.19
C GLU A 165 -3.02 -31.03 -22.16
N LYS A 166 -1.96 -30.69 -22.91
CA LYS A 166 -1.30 -31.65 -23.82
C LYS A 166 -0.72 -32.85 -23.06
N ASN A 167 -0.02 -32.61 -21.95
CA ASN A 167 0.54 -33.71 -21.16
C ASN A 167 -0.55 -34.58 -20.54
N HIS A 168 -1.67 -33.99 -20.10
CA HIS A 168 -2.81 -34.75 -19.57
C HIS A 168 -3.40 -35.70 -20.62
N VAL A 169 -3.53 -35.26 -21.89
CA VAL A 169 -3.96 -36.12 -22.99
C VAL A 169 -2.99 -37.29 -23.18
N VAL A 170 -1.68 -37.02 -23.30
CA VAL A 170 -0.65 -38.05 -23.52
C VAL A 170 -0.61 -39.07 -22.38
N ILE A 171 -0.76 -38.62 -21.13
CA ILE A 171 -0.80 -39.51 -19.96
C ILE A 171 -2.04 -40.42 -20.03
N ASN A 172 -3.20 -39.88 -20.36
CA ASN A 172 -4.43 -40.68 -20.48
C ASN A 172 -4.36 -41.71 -21.62
N GLU A 173 -3.80 -41.34 -22.77
CA GLU A 173 -3.54 -42.26 -23.87
C GLU A 173 -2.60 -43.40 -23.43
N SER A 174 -1.51 -43.06 -22.73
CA SER A 174 -0.57 -44.06 -22.20
C SER A 174 -1.23 -45.00 -21.19
N ILE A 175 -2.09 -44.48 -20.31
CA ILE A 175 -2.85 -45.29 -19.35
C ILE A 175 -3.79 -46.25 -20.07
N LEU A 176 -4.49 -45.80 -21.11
CA LEU A 176 -5.36 -46.66 -21.92
C LEU A 176 -4.57 -47.78 -22.62
N GLU A 177 -3.40 -47.46 -23.17
CA GLU A 177 -2.54 -48.47 -23.80
C GLU A 177 -2.03 -49.50 -22.79
N ILE A 178 -1.60 -49.05 -21.60
CA ILE A 178 -1.18 -49.95 -20.51
C ILE A 178 -2.34 -50.87 -20.10
N LYS A 179 -3.56 -50.33 -19.92
CA LYS A 179 -4.75 -51.12 -19.61
C LYS A 179 -5.02 -52.19 -20.68
N LYS A 180 -4.93 -51.81 -21.96
CA LYS A 180 -5.12 -52.75 -23.08
C LYS A 180 -4.09 -53.88 -23.05
N LYS A 181 -2.80 -53.56 -22.90
CA LYS A 181 -1.73 -54.58 -22.80
C LYS A 181 -1.93 -55.50 -21.60
N LEU A 182 -2.37 -54.95 -20.46
CA LEU A 182 -2.65 -55.74 -19.27
C LEU A 182 -3.84 -56.70 -19.49
N GLU A 183 -4.90 -56.27 -20.17
CA GLU A 183 -6.00 -57.14 -20.56
C GLU A 183 -5.56 -58.24 -21.53
N GLU A 184 -4.73 -57.93 -22.52
CA GLU A 184 -4.19 -58.91 -23.47
C GLU A 184 -3.37 -59.97 -22.75
N ILE A 185 -2.52 -59.58 -21.80
CA ILE A 185 -1.77 -60.51 -20.94
C ILE A 185 -2.73 -61.37 -20.11
N SER A 186 -3.74 -60.76 -19.49
CA SER A 186 -4.73 -61.48 -18.67
C SER A 186 -5.54 -62.51 -19.47
N LYS A 187 -5.87 -62.22 -20.74
CA LYS A 187 -6.63 -63.11 -21.62
C LYS A 187 -5.74 -64.17 -22.28
N GLY A 188 -4.50 -63.82 -22.62
CA GLY A 188 -3.51 -64.75 -23.20
C GLY A 188 -3.04 -65.85 -22.24
N ASN A 189 -3.12 -65.61 -20.93
CA ASN A 189 -2.82 -66.62 -19.90
C ASN A 189 -3.99 -67.58 -19.57
N GLN A 190 -5.16 -67.41 -20.18
CA GLN A 190 -6.21 -68.41 -20.12
C GLN A 190 -6.02 -69.42 -21.27
N SER A 191 -5.22 -70.45 -21.02
CA SER A 191 -5.21 -71.66 -21.85
C SER A 191 -6.64 -72.21 -21.93
N PRO A 192 -7.14 -72.67 -23.09
CA PRO A 192 -8.40 -73.39 -23.12
C PRO A 192 -8.21 -74.64 -22.25
N GLU A 193 -8.98 -74.73 -21.17
CA GLU A 193 -9.21 -75.99 -20.50
C GLU A 193 -9.67 -76.99 -21.56
N ALA A 194 -8.81 -77.98 -21.83
CA ALA A 194 -9.23 -79.17 -22.52
C ALA A 194 -10.25 -79.87 -21.61
N SER A 195 -11.52 -79.58 -21.88
CA SER A 195 -12.65 -80.46 -21.62
C SER A 195 -12.28 -81.89 -22.04
N GLY A 196 -11.93 -82.71 -21.06
CA GLY A 196 -11.70 -84.15 -21.18
C GLY A 196 -12.42 -84.83 -20.04
N GLY A 197 -13.66 -85.23 -20.31
CA GLY A 197 -14.67 -85.58 -19.32
C GLY A 197 -14.32 -86.73 -18.38
N THR A 198 -14.67 -86.53 -17.12
CA THR A 198 -14.93 -87.59 -16.16
C THR A 198 -16.23 -88.31 -16.55
N LYS A 199 -16.13 -89.60 -16.92
CA LYS A 199 -17.10 -90.69 -16.64
C LYS A 199 -16.74 -91.94 -17.46
N ASP A 200 -16.25 -93.00 -16.80
CA ASP A 200 -17.01 -94.25 -16.66
C ASP A 200 -16.26 -95.31 -15.84
N GLN A 201 -17.02 -95.94 -14.94
CA GLN A 201 -16.63 -97.04 -14.04
C GLN A 201 -16.42 -98.36 -14.80
N LYS A 202 -15.41 -99.16 -14.43
CA LYS A 202 -15.58 -100.57 -13.98
C LYS A 202 -14.24 -101.29 -13.74
N GLY A 203 -14.13 -101.96 -12.59
CA GLY A 203 -13.43 -103.25 -12.48
C GLY A 203 -12.18 -103.28 -11.60
N LEU A 204 -12.37 -103.56 -10.30
CA LEU A 204 -11.37 -104.32 -9.55
C LEU A 204 -11.21 -105.71 -10.18
N PRO A 205 -10.01 -106.30 -10.11
CA PRO A 205 -9.95 -107.61 -9.45
C PRO A 205 -8.85 -107.68 -8.39
N LYS A 206 -9.21 -108.25 -7.24
CA LYS A 206 -8.28 -108.88 -6.31
C LYS A 206 -7.54 -109.99 -7.04
N ASN A 207 -6.23 -110.12 -6.83
CA ASN A 207 -5.60 -111.42 -6.96
C ASN A 207 -4.58 -111.65 -5.85
N ASN A 208 -4.97 -112.50 -4.89
CA ASN A 208 -4.07 -113.24 -4.01
C ASN A 208 -3.99 -114.67 -4.56
N GLN A 209 -2.78 -115.12 -4.88
CA GLN A 209 -2.25 -116.51 -4.95
C GLN A 209 -0.90 -116.38 -5.70
N LYS A 210 0.25 -116.84 -5.21
CA LYS A 210 0.55 -118.04 -4.43
C LYS A 210 1.87 -117.83 -3.68
#